data_AF-A0AAX0XQR7-F1
#
_entry.id   AF-A0AAX0XQR7-F1
#
_cell.length_a   1.000
_cell.length_b   1.000
_cell.length_c   1.000
_cell.angle_alpha   90.00
_cell.angle_beta   90.00
_cell.angle_gamma   90.00
#
_symmetry.space_group_name_H-M   'P 1'
#
loop_
_entity.id
_entity.type
_entity.pdbx_description
1 polymer ?
#
loop_
_entity_poly.entity_id
_entity_poly.type
_entity_poly.pdbx_seq_one_letter_code
_entity_poly.pdbx_strand_id
1 'polypeptide(L)'
;MPRITRPLSPTEIKAAKPKEKEYTLCDGAGLELVIKPNGSKLWRLRYYRPLTKQRNMISFGSYPTMSLADAREKRSEAKTLLQQNIDPQHHRDEQVSAALSLSEHTFEAVAKRWLDVKRPSVTPAYAEDLWRSLEMYLFPEIGTVPVMEIKAQRAIKIIEPIAAAGKLETVRRLTQRVNEIMTFAVNSGLIDANPCSGISKVFQRPAKQHMPSINPNQLPELMNRLSKASINLQTRCLIEWSLHTLARPSEAAGARWAEIDMEKKLWRIPPERMKKRRGHDVPLTPQTLAYLELMRPISGHREFIFPGIRNPKTHTNEQTANAALKRMGYEGTLVAHGLRALGSTTLNERGFDRDVIESALSHSDKDEVRSAYNRTDYLERRREMMVWWSEHIDAASKIGSALTWIPPTMAG
;
A
#
# COMPACT_ATOMS: atom_id res chain seq x y z
N MET A 1 -25.85 15.66 -67.71
CA MET A 1 -25.97 14.24 -67.29
C MET A 1 -24.86 13.91 -66.31
N PRO A 2 -25.15 13.31 -65.14
CA PRO A 2 -24.08 12.88 -64.22
C PRO A 2 -23.24 11.80 -64.90
N ARG A 3 -21.90 11.96 -64.91
CA ARG A 3 -20.97 10.94 -65.42
C ARG A 3 -21.12 9.66 -64.58
N ILE A 4 -21.78 8.65 -65.13
CA ILE A 4 -21.88 7.32 -64.51
C ILE A 4 -20.47 6.74 -64.47
N THR A 5 -19.95 6.54 -63.25
CA THR A 5 -18.61 5.97 -63.06
C THR A 5 -18.71 4.45 -63.25
N ARG A 6 -17.89 3.89 -64.16
CA ARG A 6 -17.81 2.44 -64.36
C ARG A 6 -17.23 1.79 -63.10
N PRO A 7 -17.91 0.80 -62.48
CA PRO A 7 -17.37 0.07 -61.33
C PRO A 7 -16.08 -0.68 -61.69
N LEU A 8 -15.19 -0.84 -60.72
CA LEU A 8 -13.94 -1.57 -60.91
C LEU A 8 -14.19 -3.08 -60.96
N SER A 9 -13.40 -3.76 -61.78
CA SER A 9 -13.30 -5.22 -61.82
C SER A 9 -12.05 -5.72 -61.08
N PRO A 10 -12.06 -6.95 -60.53
CA PRO A 10 -10.87 -7.55 -59.91
C PRO A 10 -9.64 -7.58 -60.84
N THR A 11 -9.87 -7.75 -62.15
CA THR A 11 -8.83 -7.80 -63.18
C THR A 11 -8.16 -6.43 -63.35
N GLU A 12 -8.94 -5.33 -63.39
CA GLU A 12 -8.41 -3.97 -63.47
C GLU A 12 -7.59 -3.60 -62.22
N ILE A 13 -8.03 -4.04 -61.04
CA ILE A 13 -7.31 -3.82 -59.78
C ILE A 13 -5.97 -4.56 -59.78
N LYS A 14 -5.93 -5.81 -60.26
CA LYS A 14 -4.69 -6.58 -60.38
C LYS A 14 -3.74 -5.95 -61.40
N ALA A 15 -4.25 -5.52 -62.56
CA ALA A 15 -3.47 -4.92 -63.64
C ALA A 15 -2.91 -3.52 -63.32
N ALA A 16 -3.48 -2.82 -62.32
CA ALA A 16 -3.02 -1.50 -61.91
C ALA A 16 -1.58 -1.53 -61.35
N LYS A 17 -0.65 -0.88 -62.04
CA LYS A 17 0.78 -0.76 -61.67
C LYS A 17 1.08 0.63 -61.07
N PRO A 18 1.98 0.72 -60.08
CA PRO A 18 2.45 2.01 -59.57
C PRO A 18 3.04 2.90 -60.68
N LYS A 19 2.87 4.22 -60.52
CA LYS A 19 3.39 5.27 -61.39
C LYS A 19 4.23 6.25 -60.56
N GLU A 20 4.93 7.18 -61.21
CA GLU A 20 5.74 8.21 -60.54
C GLU A 20 4.92 9.10 -59.57
N LYS A 21 3.64 9.32 -59.87
CA LYS A 21 2.70 10.05 -59.00
C LYS A 21 1.54 9.14 -58.59
N GLU A 22 1.01 9.38 -57.40
CA GLU A 22 -0.19 8.69 -56.94
C GLU A 22 -1.36 8.95 -57.89
N TYR A 23 -2.16 7.91 -58.13
CA TYR A 23 -3.36 8.03 -58.95
C TYR A 23 -4.50 7.17 -58.39
N THR A 24 -5.72 7.52 -58.76
CA THR A 24 -6.94 6.93 -58.19
C THR A 24 -7.76 6.24 -59.27
N LEU A 25 -8.19 5.01 -59.00
CA LEU A 25 -9.20 4.30 -59.76
C LEU A 25 -10.54 4.41 -59.04
N CYS A 26 -11.58 4.91 -59.70
CA CYS A 26 -12.89 5.10 -59.08
C CYS A 26 -13.76 3.84 -59.25
N ASP A 27 -14.36 3.33 -58.16
CA ASP A 27 -15.36 2.25 -58.19
C ASP A 27 -16.80 2.79 -58.24
N GLY A 28 -16.97 4.11 -58.10
CA GLY A 28 -18.26 4.77 -58.05
C GLY A 28 -18.79 4.93 -56.63
N ALA A 29 -19.88 5.70 -56.49
CA ALA A 29 -20.49 6.02 -55.20
C ALA A 29 -19.53 6.64 -54.16
N GLY A 30 -18.44 7.27 -54.62
CA GLY A 30 -17.41 7.89 -53.77
C GLY A 30 -16.25 6.97 -53.39
N LEU A 31 -16.33 5.65 -53.67
CA LEU A 31 -15.26 4.70 -53.38
C LEU A 31 -14.18 4.74 -54.48
N GLU A 32 -12.93 4.72 -54.04
CA GLU A 32 -11.74 4.79 -54.88
C GLU A 32 -10.66 3.84 -54.37
N LEU A 33 -9.85 3.34 -55.30
CA LEU A 33 -8.58 2.68 -55.01
C LEU A 33 -7.44 3.65 -55.33
N VAL A 34 -6.70 4.06 -54.31
CA VAL A 34 -5.50 4.89 -54.44
C VAL A 34 -4.30 3.99 -54.66
N ILE A 35 -3.54 4.22 -55.73
CA ILE A 35 -2.30 3.50 -56.04
C ILE A 35 -1.14 4.46 -55.80
N LYS A 36 -0.31 4.14 -54.81
CA LYS A 36 0.87 4.93 -54.45
C LYS A 36 2.09 4.52 -55.28
N PRO A 37 3.09 5.43 -55.47
CA PRO A 37 4.32 5.12 -56.19
C PRO A 37 5.10 3.92 -55.61
N ASN A 38 4.98 3.67 -54.31
CA ASN A 38 5.59 2.53 -53.62
C ASN A 38 4.88 1.17 -53.85
N GLY A 39 3.88 1.13 -54.74
CA GLY A 39 3.13 -0.10 -55.06
C GLY A 39 1.98 -0.42 -54.12
N SER A 40 1.81 0.31 -53.01
CA SER A 40 0.67 0.10 -52.11
C SER A 40 -0.66 0.57 -52.74
N LYS A 41 -1.71 -0.23 -52.53
CA LYS A 41 -3.07 0.01 -53.04
C LYS A 41 -4.00 0.19 -51.84
N LEU A 42 -4.68 1.32 -51.73
CA LEU A 42 -5.49 1.69 -50.55
C LEU A 42 -6.92 2.02 -50.95
N TRP A 43 -7.89 1.42 -50.26
CA TRP A 43 -9.30 1.73 -50.41
C TRP A 43 -9.64 3.01 -49.66
N ARG A 44 -10.31 3.95 -50.34
CA ARG A 44 -10.71 5.24 -49.79
C ARG A 44 -12.11 5.63 -50.24
N LEU A 45 -12.91 6.14 -49.32
CA LEU A 45 -14.22 6.72 -49.61
C LEU A 45 -14.15 8.25 -49.48
N ARG A 46 -14.53 8.95 -50.55
CA ARG A 46 -14.78 10.39 -50.54
C ARG A 46 -16.23 10.65 -50.14
N TYR A 47 -16.42 11.53 -49.17
CA TYR A 47 -17.75 11.92 -48.69
C TYR A 47 -17.76 13.37 -48.22
N TYR A 48 -18.94 13.89 -47.90
CA TYR A 48 -19.12 15.19 -47.28
C TYR A 48 -19.50 15.01 -45.81
N ARG A 49 -18.85 15.73 -44.90
CA ARG A 49 -19.20 15.68 -43.48
C ARG A 49 -20.66 16.13 -43.28
N PRO A 50 -21.48 15.42 -42.48
CA PRO A 50 -22.90 15.75 -42.32
C PRO A 50 -23.16 17.19 -41.84
N LEU A 51 -22.37 17.68 -40.89
CA LEU A 51 -22.55 18.99 -40.24
C LEU A 51 -21.86 20.13 -41.00
N THR A 52 -20.56 20.01 -41.27
CA THR A 52 -19.78 21.10 -41.88
C THR A 52 -19.88 21.17 -43.40
N LYS A 53 -20.45 20.13 -44.04
CA LYS A 53 -20.49 19.94 -45.49
C LYS A 53 -19.13 20.03 -46.19
N GLN A 54 -18.03 19.94 -45.44
CA GLN A 54 -16.68 19.92 -46.00
C GLN A 54 -16.38 18.55 -46.60
N ARG A 55 -15.60 18.53 -47.69
CA ARG A 55 -15.13 17.29 -48.31
C ARG A 55 -14.16 16.60 -47.37
N ASN A 56 -14.38 15.31 -47.13
CA ASN A 56 -13.49 14.49 -46.34
C ASN A 56 -13.27 13.12 -47.00
N MET A 57 -12.23 12.43 -46.54
CA MET A 57 -11.82 11.14 -47.07
C MET A 57 -11.53 10.17 -45.93
N ILE A 58 -12.06 8.96 -46.01
CA ILE A 58 -11.83 7.90 -45.03
C ILE A 58 -11.24 6.68 -45.72
N SER A 59 -10.14 6.16 -45.19
CA SER A 59 -9.49 4.94 -45.70
C SER A 59 -10.10 3.71 -45.04
N PHE A 60 -10.25 2.61 -45.77
CA PHE A 60 -10.78 1.35 -45.24
C PHE A 60 -9.71 0.27 -45.06
N GLY A 61 -8.60 0.34 -45.80
CA GLY A 61 -7.51 -0.63 -45.70
C GLY A 61 -6.73 -0.76 -47.01
N SER A 62 -5.74 -1.64 -47.02
CA SER A 62 -4.94 -1.95 -48.21
C SER A 62 -5.44 -3.19 -48.94
N TYR A 63 -5.30 -3.20 -50.26
CA TYR A 63 -5.41 -4.41 -51.07
C TYR A 63 -4.05 -5.14 -51.10
N PRO A 64 -3.98 -6.48 -50.99
CA PRO A 64 -5.08 -7.45 -51.05
C PRO A 64 -5.73 -7.79 -49.70
N THR A 65 -5.23 -7.27 -48.57
CA THR A 65 -5.76 -7.58 -47.22
C THR A 65 -7.26 -7.29 -47.11
N MET A 66 -7.73 -6.22 -47.76
CA MET A 66 -9.13 -5.90 -47.94
C MET A 66 -9.53 -6.10 -49.40
N SER A 67 -10.49 -6.99 -49.63
CA SER A 67 -10.97 -7.30 -50.99
C SER A 67 -11.86 -6.17 -51.53
N LEU A 68 -12.14 -6.21 -52.85
CA LEU A 68 -13.10 -5.29 -53.47
C LEU A 68 -14.51 -5.46 -52.88
N ALA A 69 -14.90 -6.68 -52.51
CA ALA A 69 -16.20 -6.95 -51.91
C ALA A 69 -16.32 -6.28 -50.52
N ASP A 70 -15.32 -6.50 -49.66
CA ASP A 70 -15.27 -5.91 -48.31
C ASP A 70 -15.24 -4.37 -48.38
N ALA A 71 -14.50 -3.81 -49.33
CA ALA A 71 -14.45 -2.37 -49.54
C ALA A 71 -15.81 -1.78 -49.96
N ARG A 72 -16.62 -2.52 -50.74
CA ARG A 72 -17.98 -2.13 -51.12
C ARG A 72 -18.96 -2.27 -49.97
N GLU A 73 -18.79 -3.26 -49.09
CA GLU A 73 -19.56 -3.41 -47.86
C GLU A 73 -19.28 -2.25 -46.90
N LYS A 74 -18.01 -1.97 -46.60
CA LYS A 74 -17.59 -0.83 -45.76
C LYS A 74 -18.06 0.52 -46.30
N ARG A 75 -18.09 0.69 -47.62
CA ARG A 75 -18.71 1.86 -48.27
C ARG A 75 -20.19 1.97 -47.92
N SER A 76 -20.92 0.87 -47.95
CA SER A 76 -22.37 0.84 -47.72
C SER A 76 -22.70 1.12 -46.25
N GLU A 77 -21.92 0.54 -45.32
CA GLU A 77 -21.97 0.88 -43.88
C GLU A 77 -21.73 2.38 -43.66
N ALA A 78 -20.64 2.93 -44.20
CA ALA A 78 -20.30 4.34 -44.06
C ALA A 78 -21.38 5.27 -44.64
N LYS A 79 -22.03 4.88 -45.74
CA LYS A 79 -23.17 5.64 -46.30
C LYS A 79 -24.41 5.57 -45.43
N THR A 80 -24.65 4.45 -44.75
CA THR A 80 -25.76 4.31 -43.80
C THR A 80 -25.57 5.24 -42.62
N LEU A 81 -24.35 5.34 -42.08
CA LEU A 81 -24.00 6.32 -41.04
C LEU A 81 -24.24 7.77 -41.51
N LEU A 82 -23.84 8.09 -42.75
CA LEU A 82 -24.07 9.42 -43.32
C LEU A 82 -25.56 9.74 -43.49
N GLN A 83 -26.41 8.76 -43.80
CA GLN A 83 -27.87 8.94 -43.85
C GLN A 83 -28.46 9.25 -42.47
N GLN A 84 -27.83 8.74 -41.41
CA GLN A 84 -28.18 9.03 -40.02
C GLN A 84 -27.53 10.32 -39.50
N ASN A 85 -26.90 11.12 -40.37
CA ASN A 85 -26.11 12.31 -40.02
C ASN A 85 -24.90 12.06 -39.10
N ILE A 86 -24.39 10.83 -39.06
CA ILE A 86 -23.19 10.46 -38.30
C ILE A 86 -21.97 10.52 -39.22
N ASP A 87 -20.89 11.18 -38.80
CA ASP A 87 -19.63 11.22 -39.54
C ASP A 87 -18.89 9.86 -39.38
N PRO A 88 -18.63 9.11 -40.47
CA PRO A 88 -18.01 7.78 -40.37
C PRO A 88 -16.58 7.76 -39.84
N GLN A 89 -15.83 8.87 -39.98
CA GLN A 89 -14.49 8.96 -39.42
C GLN A 89 -14.57 9.20 -37.92
N HIS A 90 -15.42 10.15 -37.48
CA HIS A 90 -15.65 10.39 -36.07
C HIS A 90 -16.15 9.14 -35.35
N HIS A 91 -17.12 8.44 -35.93
CA HIS A 91 -17.65 7.20 -35.35
C HIS A 91 -16.58 6.11 -35.19
N ARG A 92 -15.67 5.98 -36.16
CA ARG A 92 -14.54 5.05 -36.05
C ARG A 92 -13.56 5.48 -34.97
N ASP A 93 -13.21 6.76 -34.95
CA ASP A 93 -12.27 7.31 -33.97
C ASP A 93 -12.84 7.18 -32.54
N GLU A 94 -14.15 7.38 -32.36
CA GLU A 94 -14.88 7.10 -31.11
C GLU A 94 -14.86 5.63 -30.73
N GLN A 95 -15.10 4.70 -31.67
CA GLN A 95 -15.02 3.26 -31.39
C GLN A 95 -13.60 2.82 -31.02
N VAL A 96 -12.58 3.34 -31.71
CA VAL A 96 -11.17 3.06 -31.41
C VAL A 96 -10.77 3.68 -30.07
N SER A 97 -11.19 4.92 -29.80
CA SER A 97 -10.98 5.60 -28.52
C SER A 97 -11.69 4.86 -27.38
N ALA A 98 -12.91 4.37 -27.59
CA ALA A 98 -13.64 3.55 -26.63
C ALA A 98 -12.92 2.21 -26.40
N ALA A 99 -12.44 1.53 -27.46
CA ALA A 99 -11.68 0.29 -27.34
C ALA A 99 -10.33 0.47 -26.61
N LEU A 100 -9.62 1.57 -26.87
CA LEU A 100 -8.38 1.92 -26.15
C LEU A 100 -8.67 2.29 -24.69
N SER A 101 -9.73 3.07 -24.45
CA SER A 101 -10.22 3.44 -23.12
C SER A 101 -10.61 2.22 -22.29
N LEU A 102 -11.20 1.18 -22.90
CA LEU A 102 -11.52 -0.08 -22.23
C LEU A 102 -10.26 -0.80 -21.72
N SER A 103 -9.10 -0.61 -22.35
CA SER A 103 -7.83 -1.20 -21.91
C SER A 103 -7.05 -0.32 -20.92
N GLU A 104 -7.11 1.01 -21.06
CA GLU A 104 -6.39 1.96 -20.21
C GLU A 104 -7.16 2.37 -18.94
N HIS A 105 -8.48 2.13 -18.89
CA HIS A 105 -9.35 2.49 -17.76
C HIS A 105 -9.92 1.25 -17.05
N THR A 106 -9.21 0.14 -17.12
CA THR A 106 -9.49 -1.03 -16.30
C THR A 106 -9.25 -0.74 -14.82
N PHE A 107 -9.88 -1.51 -13.93
CA PHE A 107 -9.69 -1.35 -12.49
C PHE A 107 -8.22 -1.43 -12.09
N GLU A 108 -7.47 -2.36 -12.67
CA GLU A 108 -6.05 -2.55 -12.38
C GLU A 108 -5.21 -1.36 -12.85
N ALA A 109 -5.46 -0.84 -14.06
CA ALA A 109 -4.75 0.33 -14.58
C ALA A 109 -5.00 1.57 -13.70
N VAL A 110 -6.24 1.77 -13.28
CA VAL A 110 -6.61 2.88 -12.39
C VAL A 110 -6.04 2.68 -10.98
N ALA A 111 -6.05 1.44 -10.46
CA ALA A 111 -5.43 1.11 -9.17
C ALA A 111 -3.92 1.38 -9.18
N LYS A 112 -3.22 1.09 -10.28
CA LYS A 112 -1.80 1.39 -10.45
C LYS A 112 -1.53 2.89 -10.36
N ARG A 113 -2.28 3.70 -11.12
CA ARG A 113 -2.20 5.18 -11.08
C ARG A 113 -2.50 5.74 -9.70
N TRP A 114 -3.54 5.22 -9.04
CA TRP A 114 -3.88 5.59 -7.67
C TRP A 114 -2.72 5.29 -6.71
N LEU A 115 -2.10 4.11 -6.83
CA LEU A 115 -0.98 3.72 -5.98
C LEU A 115 0.24 4.61 -6.24
N ASP A 116 0.52 5.00 -7.49
CA ASP A 116 1.61 5.93 -7.83
C ASP A 116 1.46 7.28 -7.14
N VAL A 117 0.24 7.82 -7.10
CA VAL A 117 -0.05 9.06 -6.36
C VAL A 117 0.02 8.87 -4.85
N LYS A 118 -0.36 7.69 -4.34
CA LYS A 118 -0.34 7.40 -2.89
C LYS A 118 1.06 7.09 -2.35
N ARG A 119 1.95 6.51 -3.18
CA ARG A 119 3.29 6.04 -2.80
C ARG A 119 4.10 7.04 -1.97
N PRO A 120 4.21 8.33 -2.33
CA PRO A 120 4.99 9.31 -1.54
C PRO A 120 4.45 9.52 -0.12
N SER A 121 3.16 9.31 0.10
CA SER A 121 2.50 9.54 1.39
C SER A 121 2.59 8.34 2.35
N VAL A 122 3.04 7.17 1.88
CA VAL A 122 3.05 5.93 2.65
C VAL A 122 4.42 5.27 2.67
N THR A 123 4.64 4.37 3.63
CA THR A 123 5.89 3.58 3.69
C THR A 123 5.95 2.55 2.55
N PRO A 124 7.14 2.20 2.01
CA PRO A 124 7.28 1.20 0.95
C PRO A 124 6.60 -0.14 1.25
N ALA A 125 6.78 -0.67 2.46
CA ALA A 125 6.14 -1.93 2.88
C ALA A 125 4.61 -1.86 2.89
N TYR A 126 4.04 -0.70 3.22
CA TYR A 126 2.58 -0.51 3.16
C TYR A 126 2.07 -0.41 1.72
N ALA A 127 2.83 0.24 0.83
CA ALA A 127 2.49 0.28 -0.59
C ALA A 127 2.50 -1.12 -1.22
N GLU A 128 3.46 -1.96 -0.83
CA GLU A 128 3.53 -3.36 -1.25
C GLU A 128 2.37 -4.19 -0.70
N ASP A 129 2.02 -4.05 0.59
CA ASP A 129 0.85 -4.73 1.17
C ASP A 129 -0.47 -4.30 0.52
N LEU A 130 -0.61 -3.00 0.20
CA LEU A 130 -1.74 -2.48 -0.57
C LEU A 130 -1.84 -3.22 -1.90
N TRP A 131 -0.78 -3.20 -2.71
CA TRP A 131 -0.77 -3.79 -4.05
C TRP A 131 -1.02 -5.31 -4.02
N ARG A 132 -0.27 -6.04 -3.19
CA ARG A 132 -0.40 -7.51 -3.04
C ARG A 132 -1.82 -7.92 -2.67
N SER A 133 -2.51 -7.13 -1.86
CA SER A 133 -3.90 -7.43 -1.52
C SER A 133 -4.87 -7.27 -2.68
N LEU A 134 -4.62 -6.31 -3.58
CA LEU A 134 -5.45 -6.11 -4.77
C LEU A 134 -5.21 -7.27 -5.74
N GLU A 135 -3.95 -7.64 -5.96
CA GLU A 135 -3.56 -8.81 -6.77
C GLU A 135 -4.17 -10.10 -6.26
N MET A 136 -4.16 -10.32 -4.94
CA MET A 136 -4.65 -11.56 -4.36
C MET A 136 -6.17 -11.66 -4.38
N TYR A 137 -6.89 -10.57 -4.10
CA TYR A 137 -8.33 -10.63 -3.80
C TYR A 137 -9.24 -9.97 -4.82
N LEU A 138 -8.75 -9.02 -5.63
CA LEU A 138 -9.61 -8.22 -6.52
C LEU A 138 -9.27 -8.37 -8.00
N PHE A 139 -8.00 -8.28 -8.37
CA PHE A 139 -7.59 -8.34 -9.78
C PHE A 139 -8.01 -9.61 -10.53
N PRO A 140 -8.06 -10.81 -9.90
CA PRO A 140 -8.52 -12.02 -10.60
C PRO A 140 -9.95 -11.90 -11.16
N GLU A 141 -10.82 -11.09 -10.55
CA GLU A 141 -12.24 -11.00 -10.88
C GLU A 141 -12.65 -9.67 -11.53
N ILE A 142 -11.97 -8.57 -11.20
CA ILE A 142 -12.30 -7.21 -11.69
C ILE A 142 -11.12 -6.45 -12.29
N GLY A 143 -9.90 -6.99 -12.28
CA GLY A 143 -8.70 -6.28 -12.71
C GLY A 143 -8.81 -5.70 -14.13
N THR A 144 -9.29 -6.52 -15.07
CA THR A 144 -9.48 -6.17 -16.49
C THR A 144 -10.80 -5.47 -16.80
N VAL A 145 -11.65 -5.24 -15.80
CA VAL A 145 -12.98 -4.65 -15.99
C VAL A 145 -12.84 -3.12 -16.03
N PRO A 146 -13.44 -2.43 -17.02
CA PRO A 146 -13.48 -0.97 -17.05
C PRO A 146 -14.11 -0.38 -15.79
N VAL A 147 -13.52 0.67 -15.20
CA VAL A 147 -14.01 1.26 -13.95
C VAL A 147 -15.45 1.76 -14.04
N MET A 148 -15.90 2.19 -15.22
CA MET A 148 -17.27 2.61 -15.49
C MET A 148 -18.30 1.49 -15.35
N GLU A 149 -17.89 0.23 -15.49
CA GLU A 149 -18.78 -0.95 -15.38
C GLU A 149 -18.82 -1.53 -13.96
N ILE A 150 -17.96 -1.04 -13.07
CA ILE A 150 -17.84 -1.56 -11.71
C ILE A 150 -19.01 -1.06 -10.87
N LYS A 151 -19.85 -2.00 -10.43
CA LYS A 151 -20.98 -1.73 -9.53
C LYS A 151 -20.71 -2.27 -8.13
N ALA A 152 -21.35 -1.68 -7.13
CA ALA A 152 -21.26 -2.09 -5.72
C ALA A 152 -21.50 -3.59 -5.53
N GLN A 153 -22.54 -4.14 -6.17
CA GLN A 153 -22.90 -5.56 -6.07
C GLN A 153 -21.76 -6.49 -6.50
N ARG A 154 -21.04 -6.15 -7.57
CA ARG A 154 -19.90 -6.95 -8.05
C ARG A 154 -18.75 -6.92 -7.04
N ALA A 155 -18.42 -5.74 -6.51
CA ALA A 155 -17.39 -5.61 -5.48
C ALA A 155 -17.75 -6.37 -4.19
N ILE A 156 -19.03 -6.32 -3.78
CA ILE A 156 -19.53 -7.06 -2.60
C ILE A 156 -19.36 -8.55 -2.80
N LYS A 157 -19.80 -9.10 -3.94
CA LYS A 157 -19.73 -10.53 -4.26
C LYS A 157 -18.30 -11.09 -4.21
N ILE A 158 -17.31 -10.28 -4.57
CA ILE A 158 -15.88 -10.68 -4.52
C ILE A 158 -15.36 -10.71 -3.08
N ILE A 159 -15.83 -9.81 -2.22
CA ILE A 159 -15.36 -9.68 -0.84
C ILE A 159 -16.12 -10.63 0.11
N GLU A 160 -17.34 -11.04 -0.25
CA GLU A 160 -18.22 -11.89 0.55
C GLU A 160 -17.60 -13.25 0.97
N PRO A 161 -16.89 -14.00 0.10
CA PRO A 161 -16.18 -15.21 0.52
C PRO A 161 -15.12 -14.97 1.61
N ILE A 162 -14.47 -13.79 1.59
CA ILE A 162 -13.44 -13.40 2.58
C ILE A 162 -14.11 -13.09 3.92
N ALA A 163 -15.29 -12.47 3.88
CA ALA A 163 -16.10 -12.23 5.06
C ALA A 163 -16.62 -13.53 5.66
N ALA A 164 -17.11 -14.47 4.83
CA ALA A 164 -17.55 -15.79 5.25
C ALA A 164 -16.43 -16.61 5.91
N ALA A 165 -15.18 -16.41 5.48
CA ALA A 165 -14.00 -17.00 6.12
C ALA A 165 -13.58 -16.33 7.45
N GLY A 166 -14.36 -15.36 7.96
CA GLY A 166 -14.10 -14.68 9.24
C GLY A 166 -12.98 -13.63 9.20
N LYS A 167 -12.43 -13.30 8.02
CA LYS A 167 -11.29 -12.37 7.87
C LYS A 167 -11.75 -10.90 7.83
N LEU A 168 -12.47 -10.45 8.85
CA LEU A 168 -13.15 -9.15 8.88
C LEU A 168 -12.21 -7.93 8.76
N GLU A 169 -10.98 -8.01 9.26
CA GLU A 169 -9.99 -6.94 9.09
C GLU A 169 -9.51 -6.83 7.63
N THR A 170 -9.35 -7.97 6.93
CA THR A 170 -9.03 -8.00 5.50
C THR A 170 -10.18 -7.39 4.69
N VAL A 171 -11.43 -7.74 5.02
CA VAL A 171 -12.64 -7.16 4.40
C VAL A 171 -12.68 -5.65 4.58
N ARG A 172 -12.42 -5.15 5.81
CA ARG A 172 -12.36 -3.71 6.09
C ARG A 172 -11.33 -3.00 5.23
N ARG A 173 -10.12 -3.57 5.10
CA ARG A 173 -9.05 -3.00 4.27
C ARG A 173 -9.38 -3.03 2.77
N LEU A 174 -9.94 -4.13 2.27
CA LEU A 174 -10.32 -4.26 0.86
C LEU A 174 -11.42 -3.28 0.48
N THR A 175 -12.48 -3.16 1.28
CA THR A 175 -13.56 -2.20 1.04
C THR A 175 -13.05 -0.75 1.07
N GLN A 176 -12.14 -0.42 1.98
CA GLN A 176 -11.47 0.88 1.99
C GLN A 176 -10.65 1.11 0.71
N ARG A 177 -9.86 0.14 0.28
CA ARG A 177 -9.00 0.24 -0.92
C ARG A 177 -9.85 0.41 -2.19
N VAL A 178 -10.91 -0.38 -2.36
CA VAL A 178 -11.86 -0.23 -3.48
C VAL A 178 -12.46 1.17 -3.46
N ASN A 179 -12.91 1.65 -2.30
CA ASN A 179 -13.48 2.99 -2.20
C ASN A 179 -12.47 4.08 -2.57
N GLU A 180 -11.21 3.96 -2.14
CA GLU A 180 -10.15 4.92 -2.47
C GLU A 180 -9.83 4.93 -3.97
N ILE A 181 -9.76 3.76 -4.61
CA ILE A 181 -9.52 3.62 -6.06
C ILE A 181 -10.69 4.21 -6.87
N MET A 182 -11.93 3.88 -6.51
CA MET A 182 -13.11 4.41 -7.20
C MET A 182 -13.28 5.93 -6.98
N THR A 183 -12.91 6.44 -5.80
CA THR A 183 -12.87 7.90 -5.55
C THR A 183 -11.79 8.57 -6.40
N PHE A 184 -10.63 7.93 -6.56
CA PHE A 184 -9.60 8.41 -7.49
C PHE A 184 -10.08 8.43 -8.94
N ALA A 185 -10.87 7.44 -9.36
CA ALA A 185 -11.49 7.41 -10.68
C ALA A 185 -12.46 8.59 -10.89
N VAL A 186 -13.29 8.91 -9.88
CA VAL A 186 -14.16 10.10 -9.89
C VAL A 186 -13.34 11.37 -10.06
N ASN A 187 -12.33 11.56 -9.22
CA ASN A 187 -11.48 12.76 -9.25
C ASN A 187 -10.66 12.89 -10.54
N SER A 188 -10.43 11.77 -11.25
CA SER A 188 -9.76 11.74 -12.54
C SER A 188 -10.71 11.94 -13.73
N GLY A 189 -12.01 12.14 -13.48
CA GLY A 189 -13.04 12.32 -14.51
C GLY A 189 -13.39 11.05 -15.29
N LEU A 190 -13.04 9.86 -14.77
CA LEU A 190 -13.33 8.59 -15.44
C LEU A 190 -14.76 8.09 -15.18
N ILE A 191 -15.36 8.50 -14.05
CA ILE A 191 -16.72 8.18 -13.64
C ILE A 191 -17.33 9.38 -12.91
N ASP A 192 -18.64 9.55 -12.97
CA ASP A 192 -19.32 10.71 -12.35
C ASP A 192 -19.49 10.56 -10.83
N ALA A 193 -19.67 9.33 -10.36
CA ALA A 193 -19.92 9.04 -8.96
C ALA A 193 -19.29 7.70 -8.57
N ASN A 194 -18.90 7.57 -7.29
CA ASN A 194 -18.32 6.34 -6.76
C ASN A 194 -19.44 5.39 -6.29
N PRO A 195 -19.71 4.29 -7.03
CA PRO A 195 -20.76 3.34 -6.67
C PRO A 195 -20.38 2.50 -5.44
N CYS A 196 -19.11 2.45 -5.06
CA CYS A 196 -18.57 1.62 -3.99
C CYS A 196 -18.45 2.33 -2.64
N SER A 197 -18.92 3.58 -2.50
CA SER A 197 -18.79 4.38 -1.27
C SER A 197 -19.40 3.72 -0.02
N GLY A 198 -20.46 2.93 -0.19
CA GLY A 198 -21.21 2.29 0.90
C GLY A 198 -20.87 0.83 1.19
N ILE A 199 -20.00 0.17 0.40
CA ILE A 199 -19.86 -1.31 0.44
C ILE A 199 -19.36 -1.81 1.80
N SER A 200 -18.61 -1.00 2.54
CA SER A 200 -18.11 -1.36 3.88
C SER A 200 -19.24 -1.56 4.90
N LYS A 201 -20.42 -0.95 4.70
CA LYS A 201 -21.57 -1.08 5.60
C LYS A 201 -22.30 -2.41 5.47
N VAL A 202 -22.08 -3.15 4.37
CA VAL A 202 -22.68 -4.46 4.12
C VAL A 202 -22.03 -5.53 4.99
N PHE A 203 -20.75 -5.34 5.33
CA PHE A 203 -19.98 -6.32 6.09
C PHE A 203 -19.98 -6.00 7.58
N GLN A 204 -19.91 -7.07 8.39
CA GLN A 204 -19.73 -6.93 9.83
C GLN A 204 -18.40 -6.22 10.13
N ARG A 205 -18.43 -5.27 11.06
CA ARG A 205 -17.23 -4.61 11.53
C ARG A 205 -16.41 -5.57 12.40
N PRO A 206 -15.08 -5.66 12.21
CA PRO A 206 -14.27 -6.41 13.14
C PRO A 206 -14.42 -5.83 14.56
N ALA A 207 -14.63 -6.71 15.54
CA ALA A 207 -14.62 -6.30 16.94
C ALA A 207 -13.26 -5.70 17.28
N LYS A 208 -13.25 -4.62 18.05
CA LYS A 208 -12.00 -4.00 18.50
C LYS A 208 -11.36 -4.90 19.53
N GLN A 209 -10.31 -5.62 19.13
CA GLN A 209 -9.49 -6.40 20.06
C GLN A 209 -8.34 -5.54 20.56
N HIS A 210 -8.19 -5.49 21.88
CA HIS A 210 -7.01 -4.91 22.51
C HIS A 210 -5.86 -5.93 22.45
N MET A 211 -4.63 -5.45 22.29
CA MET A 211 -3.46 -6.32 22.32
C MET A 211 -3.33 -6.96 23.71
N PRO A 212 -3.16 -8.30 23.82
CA PRO A 212 -3.06 -8.97 25.12
C PRO A 212 -1.91 -8.45 25.97
N SER A 213 -2.19 -8.23 27.26
CA SER A 213 -1.23 -7.87 28.29
C SER A 213 -1.59 -8.59 29.60
N ILE A 214 -0.59 -8.80 30.45
CA ILE A 214 -0.78 -9.29 31.81
C ILE A 214 -1.11 -8.13 32.77
N ASN A 215 -1.66 -8.48 33.93
CA ASN A 215 -1.88 -7.54 35.03
C ASN A 215 -0.54 -7.17 35.71
N PRO A 216 -0.42 -5.96 36.28
CA PRO A 216 0.79 -5.52 37.00
C PRO A 216 1.30 -6.51 38.06
N ASN A 217 0.39 -7.15 38.79
CA ASN A 217 0.73 -8.15 39.82
C ASN A 217 1.38 -9.43 39.26
N GLN A 218 1.31 -9.68 37.96
CA GLN A 218 1.94 -10.84 37.30
C GLN A 218 3.36 -10.54 36.80
N LEU A 219 3.85 -9.30 36.95
CA LEU A 219 5.21 -8.92 36.56
C LEU A 219 6.31 -9.80 37.22
N PRO A 220 6.24 -10.16 38.52
CA PRO A 220 7.23 -11.05 39.11
C PRO A 220 7.32 -12.43 38.43
N GLU A 221 6.17 -12.99 38.04
CA GLU A 221 6.14 -14.28 37.34
C GLU A 221 6.68 -14.16 35.90
N LEU A 222 6.44 -13.03 35.22
CA LEU A 222 7.08 -12.74 33.93
C LEU A 222 8.61 -12.72 34.06
N MET A 223 9.14 -12.02 35.05
CA MET A 223 10.58 -11.92 35.27
C MET A 223 11.21 -13.27 35.68
N ASN A 224 10.52 -14.04 36.53
CA ASN A 224 10.91 -15.40 36.88
C ASN A 224 10.98 -16.33 35.65
N ARG A 225 9.95 -16.31 34.78
CA ARG A 225 9.96 -17.10 33.55
C ARG A 225 11.04 -16.65 32.58
N LEU A 226 11.22 -15.34 32.43
CA LEU A 226 12.29 -14.80 31.62
C LEU A 226 13.63 -15.34 32.10
N SER A 227 13.99 -15.22 33.38
CA SER A 227 15.30 -15.67 33.88
C SER A 227 15.60 -17.14 33.60
N LYS A 228 14.58 -18.02 33.65
CA LYS A 228 14.70 -19.46 33.39
C LYS A 228 14.55 -19.86 31.92
N ALA A 229 14.11 -18.95 31.06
CA ALA A 229 13.84 -19.28 29.66
C ALA A 229 15.12 -19.64 28.89
N SER A 230 15.07 -20.77 28.17
CA SER A 230 16.10 -21.16 27.21
C SER A 230 15.93 -20.35 25.91
N ILE A 231 16.39 -19.11 25.94
CA ILE A 231 16.42 -18.18 24.81
C ILE A 231 17.81 -17.57 24.69
N ASN A 232 18.21 -17.20 23.47
CA ASN A 232 19.49 -16.55 23.28
C ASN A 232 19.55 -15.19 24.01
N LEU A 233 20.76 -14.78 24.35
CA LEU A 233 21.01 -13.54 25.09
C LEU A 233 20.47 -12.31 24.36
N GLN A 234 20.57 -12.25 23.03
CA GLN A 234 20.09 -11.12 22.24
C GLN A 234 18.56 -10.94 22.34
N THR A 235 17.81 -12.03 22.32
CA THR A 235 16.33 -12.04 22.45
C THR A 235 15.93 -11.67 23.87
N ARG A 236 16.66 -12.17 24.87
CA ARG A 236 16.48 -11.77 26.27
C ARG A 236 16.67 -10.26 26.46
N CYS A 237 17.82 -9.75 26.03
CA CYS A 237 18.12 -8.32 26.10
C CYS A 237 17.10 -7.49 25.32
N LEU A 238 16.59 -7.96 24.17
CA LEU A 238 15.54 -7.26 23.43
C LEU A 238 14.22 -7.17 24.21
N ILE A 239 13.79 -8.27 24.85
CA ILE A 239 12.54 -8.28 25.63
C ILE A 239 12.68 -7.35 26.84
N GLU A 240 13.77 -7.47 27.59
CA GLU A 240 14.03 -6.64 28.77
C GLU A 240 14.22 -5.17 28.36
N TRP A 241 14.97 -4.88 27.29
CA TRP A 241 15.04 -3.54 26.69
C TRP A 241 13.67 -2.98 26.35
N SER A 242 12.80 -3.76 25.70
CA SER A 242 11.43 -3.34 25.35
C SER A 242 10.58 -3.05 26.59
N LEU A 243 10.75 -3.86 27.65
CA LEU A 243 10.06 -3.70 28.92
C LEU A 243 10.53 -2.43 29.64
N HIS A 244 11.84 -2.22 29.77
CA HIS A 244 12.42 -1.07 30.47
C HIS A 244 12.23 0.25 29.72
N THR A 245 12.31 0.26 28.38
CA THR A 245 12.17 1.49 27.57
C THR A 245 10.73 1.82 27.19
N LEU A 246 9.83 0.83 27.30
CA LEU A 246 8.45 0.89 26.80
C LEU A 246 8.39 1.28 25.30
N ALA A 247 9.44 1.08 24.51
CA ALA A 247 9.45 1.37 23.08
C ALA A 247 8.59 0.37 22.29
N ARG A 248 8.13 0.74 21.09
CA ARG A 248 7.35 -0.19 20.25
C ARG A 248 8.24 -1.36 19.82
N PRO A 249 7.67 -2.57 19.62
CA PRO A 249 8.47 -3.74 19.20
C PRO A 249 9.35 -3.49 17.97
N SER A 250 8.85 -2.77 16.97
CA SER A 250 9.62 -2.41 15.76
C SER A 250 10.74 -1.39 16.03
N GLU A 251 10.51 -0.46 16.97
CA GLU A 251 11.49 0.55 17.39
C GLU A 251 12.63 -0.13 18.17
N ALA A 252 12.28 -0.97 19.14
CA ALA A 252 13.22 -1.74 19.95
C ALA A 252 14.04 -2.73 19.10
N ALA A 253 13.38 -3.53 18.25
CA ALA A 253 14.07 -4.52 17.42
C ALA A 253 15.08 -3.87 16.46
N GLY A 254 14.75 -2.70 15.90
CA GLY A 254 15.61 -1.96 14.97
C GLY A 254 16.54 -0.94 15.62
N ALA A 255 16.67 -0.90 16.96
CA ALA A 255 17.49 0.08 17.67
C ALA A 255 18.95 0.07 17.19
N ARG A 256 19.51 1.26 16.93
CA ARG A 256 20.85 1.41 16.35
C ARG A 256 21.84 1.99 17.35
N TRP A 257 23.11 1.59 17.25
CA TRP A 257 24.16 2.15 18.10
C TRP A 257 24.34 3.66 17.91
N ALA A 258 24.18 4.15 16.68
CA ALA A 258 24.25 5.58 16.36
C ALA A 258 23.11 6.43 16.98
N GLU A 259 22.06 5.80 17.50
CA GLU A 259 20.95 6.49 18.17
C GLU A 259 21.19 6.66 19.67
N ILE A 260 22.24 6.05 20.21
CA ILE A 260 22.54 6.07 21.65
C ILE A 260 23.53 7.19 21.96
N ASP A 261 23.08 8.12 22.80
CA ASP A 261 23.89 9.18 23.40
C ASP A 261 24.26 8.73 24.83
N MET A 262 25.43 8.12 24.97
CA MET A 262 25.91 7.57 26.25
C MET A 262 26.17 8.67 27.29
N GLU A 263 26.61 9.86 26.85
CA GLU A 263 26.89 10.99 27.73
C GLU A 263 25.60 11.54 28.34
N LYS A 264 24.60 11.81 27.51
CA LYS A 264 23.30 12.33 27.97
C LYS A 264 22.36 11.25 28.49
N LYS A 265 22.76 9.97 28.36
CA LYS A 265 21.97 8.79 28.70
C LYS A 265 20.61 8.84 28.02
N LEU A 266 20.62 8.96 26.69
CA LEU A 266 19.42 9.05 25.85
C LEU A 266 19.52 8.09 24.67
N TRP A 267 18.39 7.50 24.30
CA TRP A 267 18.19 6.87 23.00
C TRP A 267 17.29 7.75 22.14
N ARG A 268 17.85 8.33 21.07
CA ARG A 268 17.15 9.25 20.16
C ARG A 268 16.67 8.53 18.92
N ILE A 269 15.39 8.22 18.86
CA ILE A 269 14.78 7.55 17.71
C ILE A 269 14.40 8.60 16.67
N PRO A 270 14.97 8.53 15.46
CA PRO A 270 14.79 9.59 14.48
C PRO A 270 13.39 9.51 13.83
N PRO A 271 12.84 10.63 13.32
CA PRO A 271 11.49 10.71 12.76
C PRO A 271 11.18 9.62 11.70
N GLU A 272 12.16 9.24 10.89
CA GLU A 272 12.02 8.29 9.79
C GLU A 272 11.67 6.88 10.29
N ARG A 273 12.06 6.55 11.53
CA ARG A 273 11.73 5.27 12.18
C ARG A 273 10.46 5.33 13.01
N MET A 274 9.92 6.52 13.24
CA MET A 274 8.77 6.74 14.12
C MET A 274 7.47 6.70 13.32
N LYS A 275 6.48 5.97 13.85
CA LYS A 275 5.16 5.83 13.20
C LYS A 275 4.46 7.16 12.90
N LYS A 276 4.74 8.21 13.70
CA LYS A 276 4.15 9.55 13.56
C LYS A 276 5.10 10.57 12.94
N ARG A 277 6.27 10.15 12.42
CA ARG A 277 7.28 11.03 11.81
C ARG A 277 7.70 12.21 12.71
N ARG A 278 7.71 11.98 14.02
CA ARG A 278 8.27 12.88 15.04
C ARG A 278 9.34 12.09 15.79
N GLY A 279 10.52 12.68 15.95
CA GLY A 279 11.59 12.07 16.74
C GLY A 279 11.14 11.81 18.17
N HIS A 280 11.75 10.81 18.80
CA HIS A 280 11.40 10.38 20.16
C HIS A 280 12.66 10.10 20.96
N ASP A 281 12.84 10.87 22.04
CA ASP A 281 13.94 10.67 22.98
C ASP A 281 13.47 9.76 24.11
N VAL A 282 14.22 8.71 24.41
CA VAL A 282 13.94 7.77 25.49
C VAL A 282 15.06 7.89 26.54
N PRO A 283 14.75 8.28 27.79
CA PRO A 283 15.73 8.27 28.88
C PRO A 283 16.30 6.88 29.13
N LEU A 284 17.62 6.77 29.16
CA LEU A 284 18.32 5.53 29.51
C LEU A 284 18.56 5.49 31.02
N THR A 285 18.06 4.42 31.64
CA THR A 285 18.23 4.06 33.04
C THR A 285 19.49 3.22 33.23
N PRO A 286 20.03 3.09 34.46
CA PRO A 286 21.17 2.22 34.73
C PRO A 286 21.01 0.79 34.18
N GLN A 287 19.81 0.22 34.28
CA GLN A 287 19.46 -1.11 33.77
C GLN A 287 19.57 -1.16 32.23
N THR A 288 19.01 -0.17 31.53
CA THR A 288 19.12 -0.11 30.07
C THR A 288 20.57 0.07 29.60
N LEU A 289 21.37 0.84 30.32
CA LEU A 289 22.80 0.97 30.05
C LEU A 289 23.54 -0.36 30.26
N ALA A 290 23.19 -1.13 31.29
CA ALA A 290 23.76 -2.46 31.51
C ALA A 290 23.46 -3.41 30.35
N TYR A 291 22.26 -3.38 29.78
CA TYR A 291 21.96 -4.18 28.57
C TYR A 291 22.78 -3.74 27.35
N LEU A 292 23.07 -2.44 27.20
CA LEU A 292 23.97 -1.97 26.15
C LEU A 292 25.38 -2.51 26.36
N GLU A 293 25.93 -2.45 27.57
CA GLU A 293 27.26 -3.01 27.84
C GLU A 293 27.32 -4.53 27.62
N LEU A 294 26.26 -5.27 27.95
CA LEU A 294 26.14 -6.70 27.60
C LEU A 294 26.12 -6.94 26.08
N MET A 295 25.47 -6.05 25.33
CA MET A 295 25.34 -6.17 23.87
C MET A 295 26.54 -5.63 23.09
N ARG A 296 27.38 -4.77 23.71
CA ARG A 296 28.55 -4.15 23.10
C ARG A 296 29.56 -5.18 22.53
N PRO A 297 29.99 -6.25 23.24
CA PRO A 297 30.89 -7.24 22.66
C PRO A 297 30.25 -8.04 21.51
N ILE A 298 28.92 -8.17 21.49
CA ILE A 298 28.20 -8.96 20.47
C ILE A 298 27.96 -8.15 19.19
N SER A 299 27.68 -6.86 19.32
CA SER A 299 27.10 -6.05 18.26
C SER A 299 27.63 -4.62 18.15
N GLY A 300 28.48 -4.16 19.07
CA GLY A 300 28.98 -2.77 19.08
C GLY A 300 29.77 -2.37 17.83
N HIS A 301 30.27 -3.35 17.07
CA HIS A 301 30.92 -3.17 15.78
C HIS A 301 29.93 -3.20 14.59
N ARG A 302 28.61 -3.17 14.85
CA ARG A 302 27.53 -3.28 13.85
C ARG A 302 26.59 -2.10 13.93
N GLU A 303 25.68 -1.99 12.96
CA GLU A 303 24.67 -0.93 12.94
C GLU A 303 23.63 -1.09 14.06
N PHE A 304 23.14 -2.32 14.26
CA PHE A 304 22.02 -2.61 15.17
C PHE A 304 22.49 -3.15 16.52
N ILE A 305 21.84 -2.69 17.59
CA ILE A 305 22.04 -3.19 18.97
C ILE A 305 21.57 -4.64 19.07
N PHE A 306 20.45 -4.97 18.43
CA PHE A 306 19.89 -6.33 18.40
C PHE A 306 19.97 -6.91 16.98
N PRO A 307 21.11 -7.51 16.58
CA PRO A 307 21.27 -8.06 15.24
C PRO A 307 20.41 -9.31 15.02
N GLY A 308 20.11 -9.60 13.76
CA GLY A 308 19.44 -10.82 13.34
C GLY A 308 20.33 -12.04 13.56
N ILE A 309 19.75 -13.14 14.05
CA ILE A 309 20.48 -14.38 14.33
C ILE A 309 21.03 -15.01 13.03
N ARG A 310 20.22 -15.02 11.96
CA ARG A 310 20.60 -15.60 10.66
C ARG A 310 21.47 -14.66 9.82
N ASN A 311 21.12 -13.38 9.81
CA ASN A 311 21.87 -12.35 9.11
C ASN A 311 22.26 -11.23 10.09
N PRO A 312 23.51 -11.24 10.58
CA PRO A 312 23.95 -10.30 11.59
C PRO A 312 24.12 -8.85 11.07
N LYS A 313 24.02 -8.62 9.76
CA LYS A 313 24.00 -7.27 9.14
C LYS A 313 22.63 -6.61 9.22
N THR A 314 21.58 -7.36 9.53
CA THR A 314 20.21 -6.85 9.68
C THR A 314 19.83 -6.83 11.15
N HIS A 315 18.76 -6.12 11.50
CA HIS A 315 18.19 -6.17 12.84
C HIS A 315 17.39 -7.46 13.06
N THR A 316 17.14 -7.79 14.34
CA THR A 316 16.27 -8.91 14.69
C THR A 316 14.84 -8.68 14.21
N ASN A 317 14.14 -9.76 13.83
CA ASN A 317 12.75 -9.65 13.40
C ASN A 317 11.87 -9.20 14.59
N GLU A 318 10.97 -8.23 14.39
CA GLU A 318 10.06 -7.72 15.43
C GLU A 318 9.19 -8.79 16.11
N GLN A 319 8.93 -9.92 15.43
CA GLN A 319 8.17 -11.06 15.96
C GLN A 319 9.00 -11.98 16.86
N THR A 320 10.32 -11.79 16.95
CA THR A 320 11.22 -12.65 17.73
C THR A 320 10.85 -12.63 19.22
N ALA A 321 10.54 -11.45 19.76
CA ALA A 321 10.06 -11.29 21.13
C ALA A 321 8.72 -12.01 21.37
N ASN A 322 7.76 -11.90 20.44
CA ASN A 322 6.49 -12.64 20.51
C ASN A 322 6.69 -14.15 20.49
N ALA A 323 7.58 -14.65 19.62
CA ALA A 323 7.87 -16.08 19.53
C ALA A 323 8.50 -16.61 20.83
N ALA A 324 9.34 -15.82 21.48
CA ALA A 324 9.91 -16.15 22.79
C ALA A 324 8.84 -16.11 23.91
N LEU A 325 8.00 -15.08 23.97
CA LEU A 325 6.88 -14.98 24.93
C LEU A 325 5.93 -16.18 24.81
N LYS A 326 5.56 -16.55 23.57
CA LYS A 326 4.76 -17.76 23.30
C LYS A 326 5.43 -19.03 23.84
N ARG A 327 6.72 -19.22 23.58
CA ARG A 327 7.49 -20.36 24.13
C ARG A 327 7.57 -20.38 25.66
N MET A 328 7.46 -19.22 26.32
CA MET A 328 7.36 -19.10 27.79
C MET A 328 5.94 -19.33 28.34
N GLY A 329 4.98 -19.71 27.48
CA GLY A 329 3.60 -20.01 27.87
C GLY A 329 2.68 -18.79 27.91
N TYR A 330 3.06 -17.67 27.28
CA TYR A 330 2.23 -16.46 27.21
C TYR A 330 1.37 -16.34 25.93
N GLU A 331 1.22 -17.43 25.19
CA GLU A 331 0.35 -17.43 24.00
C GLU A 331 -1.07 -16.95 24.35
N GLY A 332 -1.58 -16.00 23.57
CA GLY A 332 -2.89 -15.37 23.81
C GLY A 332 -2.98 -14.47 25.04
N THR A 333 -1.94 -14.42 25.89
CA THR A 333 -1.98 -13.74 27.21
C THR A 333 -1.10 -12.49 27.23
N LEU A 334 0.11 -12.57 26.67
CA LEU A 334 1.03 -11.43 26.57
C LEU A 334 1.74 -11.45 25.21
N VAL A 335 1.69 -10.31 24.53
CA VAL A 335 2.50 -10.04 23.34
C VAL A 335 3.54 -8.96 23.65
N ALA A 336 4.57 -8.82 22.81
CA ALA A 336 5.63 -7.83 22.95
C ALA A 336 5.08 -6.39 23.02
N HIS A 337 4.01 -6.11 22.27
CA HIS A 337 3.31 -4.82 22.38
C HIS A 337 2.62 -4.66 23.74
N GLY A 338 2.15 -5.75 24.34
CA GLY A 338 1.51 -5.78 25.65
C GLY A 338 2.43 -5.35 26.79
N LEU A 339 3.75 -5.49 26.66
CA LEU A 339 4.72 -4.97 27.64
C LEU A 339 4.56 -3.46 27.88
N ARG A 340 4.17 -2.72 26.84
CA ARG A 340 3.88 -1.29 26.93
C ARG A 340 2.60 -1.01 27.71
N ALA A 341 1.58 -1.84 27.51
CA ALA A 341 0.33 -1.74 28.25
C ALA A 341 0.56 -2.07 29.73
N LEU A 342 1.33 -3.12 30.02
CA LEU A 342 1.77 -3.45 31.38
C LEU A 342 2.43 -2.26 32.06
N GLY A 343 3.47 -1.68 31.45
CA GLY A 343 4.15 -0.51 32.02
C GLY A 343 3.23 0.71 32.17
N SER A 344 2.40 0.98 31.16
CA SER A 344 1.42 2.08 31.20
C SER A 344 0.44 1.91 32.36
N THR A 345 -0.14 0.73 32.55
CA THR A 345 -1.06 0.44 33.65
C THR A 345 -0.37 0.60 35.00
N THR A 346 0.81 -0.01 35.19
CA THR A 346 1.56 0.09 36.45
C THR A 346 1.92 1.53 36.79
N LEU A 347 2.35 2.32 35.81
CA LEU A 347 2.70 3.73 36.01
C LEU A 347 1.49 4.59 36.37
N ASN A 348 0.33 4.33 35.76
CA ASN A 348 -0.93 4.99 36.12
C ASN A 348 -1.38 4.60 37.55
N GLU A 349 -1.32 3.32 37.90
CA GLU A 349 -1.65 2.84 39.26
C GLU A 349 -0.73 3.43 40.33
N ARG A 350 0.55 3.66 39.99
CA ARG A 350 1.51 4.32 40.87
C ARG A 350 1.23 5.81 41.08
N GLY A 351 0.44 6.43 40.20
CA GLY A 351 0.06 7.84 40.28
C GLY A 351 0.98 8.80 39.51
N PHE A 352 1.76 8.33 38.54
CA PHE A 352 2.49 9.24 37.65
C PHE A 352 1.54 10.05 36.76
N ASP A 353 1.99 11.24 36.38
CA ASP A 353 1.26 12.14 35.50
C ASP A 353 1.01 11.48 34.13
N ARG A 354 -0.26 11.46 33.73
CA ARG A 354 -0.71 10.85 32.48
C ARG A 354 0.01 11.42 31.26
N ASP A 355 0.26 12.72 31.20
CA ASP A 355 0.89 13.35 30.04
C ASP A 355 2.37 12.92 29.92
N VAL A 356 3.02 12.62 31.07
CA VAL A 356 4.39 12.07 31.11
C VAL A 356 4.41 10.61 30.64
N ILE A 357 3.42 9.80 31.03
CA ILE A 357 3.28 8.39 30.59
C ILE A 357 3.01 8.32 29.08
N GLU A 358 2.05 9.10 28.58
CA GLU A 358 1.70 9.13 27.16
C GLU A 358 2.87 9.64 26.30
N SER A 359 3.63 10.62 26.81
CA SER A 359 4.87 11.08 26.20
C SER A 359 5.93 9.97 26.13
N ALA A 360 6.17 9.21 27.21
CA ALA A 360 7.10 8.08 27.21
C ALA A 360 6.73 7.00 26.17
N LEU A 361 5.44 6.76 25.98
CA LEU A 361 4.91 5.83 24.99
C LEU A 361 4.94 6.40 23.56
N SER A 362 5.38 7.63 23.34
CA SER A 362 5.32 8.31 22.03
C SER A 362 3.89 8.27 21.45
N HIS A 363 2.90 8.41 22.32
CA HIS A 363 1.53 8.67 21.92
C HIS A 363 1.41 10.17 21.61
N SER A 364 0.53 10.54 20.67
CA SER A 364 0.22 11.95 20.48
C SER A 364 -1.08 12.20 21.20
N ASP A 365 -1.22 13.40 21.74
CA ASP A 365 -2.49 13.84 22.26
C ASP A 365 -3.55 13.73 21.15
N LYS A 366 -4.75 13.35 21.57
CA LYS A 366 -5.92 13.30 20.68
C LYS A 366 -6.46 14.69 20.37
N ASP A 367 -6.04 15.67 21.16
CA ASP A 367 -6.46 17.05 21.05
C ASP A 367 -5.35 17.85 20.36
N GLU A 368 -5.54 18.13 19.08
CA GLU A 368 -4.56 18.83 18.23
C GLU A 368 -4.22 20.21 18.79
N VAL A 369 -5.17 20.85 19.48
CA VAL A 369 -4.97 22.15 20.13
C VAL A 369 -3.99 22.00 21.29
N ARG A 370 -4.21 21.06 22.21
CA ARG A 370 -3.27 20.76 23.32
C ARG A 370 -1.89 20.36 22.81
N SER A 371 -1.82 19.54 21.76
CA SER A 371 -0.55 19.10 21.17
C SER A 371 0.26 20.28 20.59
N ALA A 372 -0.37 21.37 20.17
CA ALA A 372 0.30 22.56 19.64
C ALA A 372 0.94 23.40 20.74
N TYR A 373 0.32 23.46 21.93
CA TYR A 373 0.80 24.23 23.09
C TYR A 373 1.74 23.43 24.00
N ASN A 374 1.58 22.11 24.10
CA ASN A 374 2.36 21.25 24.98
C ASN A 374 3.66 20.75 24.31
N ARG A 375 4.53 21.70 23.95
CA ARG A 375 5.81 21.45 23.25
C ARG A 375 6.90 20.81 24.12
N THR A 376 6.64 20.59 25.41
CA THR A 376 7.64 20.02 26.32
C THR A 376 7.56 18.50 26.33
N ASP A 377 8.67 17.85 25.95
CA ASP A 377 8.83 16.38 25.99
C ASP A 377 8.96 15.81 27.42
N TYR A 378 8.77 16.65 28.45
CA TYR A 378 8.85 16.32 29.87
C TYR A 378 10.07 15.46 30.25
N LEU A 379 11.20 15.65 29.56
CA LEU A 379 12.31 14.69 29.56
C LEU A 379 12.82 14.36 30.97
N GLU A 380 13.01 15.36 31.82
CA GLU A 380 13.48 15.14 33.20
C GLU A 380 12.45 14.42 34.07
N ARG A 381 11.16 14.74 33.93
CA ARG A 381 10.07 14.00 34.61
C ARG A 381 9.99 12.56 34.11
N ARG A 382 10.21 12.35 32.81
CA ARG A 382 10.30 11.00 32.22
C ARG A 382 11.52 10.26 32.75
N ARG A 383 12.66 10.93 32.96
CA ARG A 383 13.86 10.30 33.52
C ARG A 383 13.58 9.71 34.90
N GLU A 384 12.98 10.49 35.80
CA GLU A 384 12.59 10.02 37.13
C GLU A 384 11.62 8.83 37.05
N MET A 385 10.56 8.97 36.25
CA MET A 385 9.55 7.91 36.05
C MET A 385 10.15 6.62 35.48
N MET A 386 11.00 6.71 34.47
CA MET A 386 11.60 5.55 33.83
C MET A 386 12.62 4.87 34.75
N VAL A 387 13.37 5.62 35.58
CA VAL A 387 14.24 5.04 36.61
C VAL A 387 13.41 4.24 37.61
N TRP A 388 12.33 4.83 38.15
CA TRP A 388 11.43 4.11 39.05
C TRP A 388 10.85 2.84 38.40
N TRP A 389 10.46 2.91 37.13
CA TRP A 389 9.94 1.76 36.40
C TRP A 389 10.97 0.63 36.31
N SER A 390 12.22 0.95 35.97
CA SER A 390 13.30 -0.03 35.94
C SER A 390 13.58 -0.66 37.30
N GLU A 391 13.58 0.15 38.36
CA GLU A 391 13.75 -0.36 39.74
C GLU A 391 12.60 -1.27 40.17
N HIS A 392 11.36 -0.97 39.74
CA HIS A 392 10.20 -1.81 39.99
C HIS A 392 10.31 -3.17 39.30
N ILE A 393 10.81 -3.21 38.05
CA ILE A 393 11.10 -4.46 37.32
C ILE A 393 12.19 -5.27 38.04
N ASP A 394 13.26 -4.62 38.50
CA ASP A 394 14.34 -5.29 39.25
C ASP A 394 13.82 -5.88 40.56
N ALA A 395 12.99 -5.13 41.30
CA ALA A 395 12.37 -5.61 42.53
C ALA A 395 11.48 -6.85 42.27
N ALA A 396 10.68 -6.81 41.19
CA ALA A 396 9.86 -7.95 40.78
C ALA A 396 10.71 -9.19 40.41
N SER A 397 11.87 -8.97 39.82
CA SER A 397 12.82 -10.04 39.45
C SER A 397 13.43 -10.75 40.66
N LYS A 398 13.66 -10.01 41.76
CA LYS A 398 14.22 -10.55 43.02
C LYS A 398 13.24 -11.43 43.78
N ILE A 399 11.93 -11.21 43.64
CA ILE A 399 10.89 -12.00 44.31
C ILE A 399 10.75 -13.41 43.70
N GLY A 400 11.12 -13.58 42.42
CA GLY A 400 10.98 -14.85 41.69
C GLY A 400 12.26 -15.68 41.52
N SER A 401 13.44 -15.15 41.87
CA SER A 401 14.73 -15.77 41.61
C SER A 401 15.57 -15.95 42.89
N ALA A 402 15.91 -17.19 43.24
CA ALA A 402 16.95 -17.48 44.23
C ALA A 402 18.38 -17.20 43.72
N LEU A 403 18.54 -16.78 42.46
CA LEU A 403 19.81 -16.39 41.83
C LEU A 403 19.65 -14.98 41.26
N THR A 404 19.97 -13.99 42.06
CA THR A 404 20.01 -12.59 41.62
C THR A 404 21.07 -12.40 40.53
N TRP A 405 20.65 -12.07 39.31
CA TRP A 405 21.55 -11.36 38.40
C TRP A 405 21.61 -9.90 38.88
N ILE A 406 22.72 -9.54 39.51
CA ILE A 406 23.06 -8.17 39.85
C ILE A 406 23.99 -7.69 38.71
N PRO A 407 23.61 -6.68 37.91
CA PRO A 407 24.59 -6.06 37.01
C PRO A 407 25.76 -5.57 37.87
N PRO A 408 27.02 -5.77 37.46
CA PRO A 408 28.16 -5.32 38.25
C PRO A 408 27.96 -3.83 38.54
N THR A 409 27.79 -3.51 39.83
CA THR A 409 27.73 -2.14 40.30
C THR A 409 29.00 -1.45 39.86
N MET A 410 28.86 -0.29 39.19
CA MET A 410 29.99 0.61 38.97
C MET A 410 30.54 1.03 40.35
N ALA A 411 31.56 0.31 40.79
CA ALA A 411 32.39 0.66 41.91
C ALA A 411 33.77 1.02 41.34
N GLY A 412 34.14 2.30 41.48
CA GLY A 412 35.45 2.84 41.10
C GLY A 412 35.43 3.57 39.77
#